data_AF-A0A8X7BYE1-F1
#
_entry.id   AF-A0A8X7BYE1-F1
#
_cell.length_a   1.000
_cell.length_b   1.000
_cell.length_c   1.000
_cell.angle_alpha   90.00
_cell.angle_beta   90.00
_cell.angle_gamma   90.00
#
_symmetry.space_group_name_H-M   'P 1'
#
loop_
_entity.id
_entity.type
_entity.pdbx_description
1 polymer ?
#
loop_
_entity_poly.entity_id
_entity_poly.type
_entity_poly.pdbx_seq_one_letter_code
_entity_poly.pdbx_strand_id
1 'polypeptide(L)'
;MESWLRRNLCASDIPLTLLEEVVAFMKPIELEITNWMIDHSEILQSAERFFLEFRWNSNGTINRIKTANSIINSDSFCDKTRFVLACHYWSSWDVFTLFQSFRKSSRKLILFDYAKTNKDPYRQKTNVDLWIKMCREGSIDKSPSRWCNSLIWTDVSVQSRLLNRLSAKDREHLLGRTFENTHKIHTGRFCLSKMSASNREQLLNLYPLKVLMIYLFWPYQKFFLDSANRVWDQLSERLHLFIAHHYLSKNSGVVERF
;
A
#
# COMPACT_ATOMS: atom_id res chain seq x y z
N MET A 1 -2.87 10.25 16.08
CA MET A 1 -1.63 11.04 16.20
C MET A 1 -1.93 12.52 16.37
N GLU A 2 -2.93 13.08 15.68
CA GLU A 2 -3.37 14.48 15.86
C GLU A 2 -3.62 14.87 17.34
N SER A 3 -4.37 14.08 18.11
CA SER A 3 -4.63 14.38 19.53
C SER A 3 -3.38 14.32 20.41
N TRP A 4 -2.36 13.55 20.01
CA TRP A 4 -1.06 13.50 20.68
C TRP A 4 -0.21 14.71 20.28
N LEU A 5 -0.18 15.08 18.99
CA LEU A 5 0.52 16.26 18.50
C LEU A 5 -0.03 17.53 19.15
N ARG A 6 -1.36 17.72 19.17
CA ARG A 6 -1.98 18.86 19.85
C ARG A 6 -1.63 18.91 21.34
N ARG A 7 -1.68 17.77 22.03
CA ARG A 7 -1.33 17.72 23.47
C ARG A 7 0.14 18.06 23.74
N ASN A 8 1.07 17.56 22.93
CA ASN A 8 2.50 17.80 23.16
C ASN A 8 2.97 19.16 22.61
N LEU A 9 2.37 19.67 21.53
CA LEU A 9 2.76 20.94 20.93
C LEU A 9 2.08 22.15 21.59
N CYS A 10 0.86 21.99 22.13
CA CYS A 10 0.25 23.04 22.96
C CYS A 10 1.03 23.30 24.25
N ALA A 11 1.85 22.35 24.70
CA ALA A 11 2.71 22.51 25.87
C ALA A 11 4.00 23.32 25.58
N SER A 12 4.23 23.74 24.32
CA SER A 12 5.49 24.34 23.86
C SER A 12 5.42 25.81 23.44
N ASP A 13 4.44 26.59 23.93
CA ASP A 13 4.28 28.04 23.61
C ASP A 13 4.25 28.37 22.10
N ILE A 14 3.92 27.39 21.26
CA ILE A 14 3.86 27.55 19.80
C ILE A 14 2.61 28.36 19.45
N PRO A 15 2.71 29.42 18.60
CA PRO A 15 1.55 30.16 18.13
C PRO A 15 0.50 29.24 17.51
N LEU A 16 -0.78 29.48 17.80
CA LEU A 16 -1.88 28.62 17.35
C LEU A 16 -1.92 28.44 15.82
N THR A 17 -1.62 29.51 15.07
CA THR A 17 -1.55 29.46 13.60
C THR A 17 -0.46 28.52 13.10
N LEU A 18 0.73 28.55 13.71
CA LEU A 18 1.81 27.63 13.38
C LEU A 18 1.47 26.19 13.78
N LEU A 19 0.78 25.99 14.90
CA LEU A 19 0.28 24.68 15.29
C LEU A 19 -0.71 24.12 14.26
N GLU A 20 -1.63 24.95 13.76
CA GLU A 20 -2.58 24.55 12.71
C GLU A 20 -1.87 24.15 11.42
N GLU A 21 -0.86 24.92 11.00
CA GLU A 21 -0.03 24.59 9.83
C GLU A 21 0.72 23.28 10.02
N VAL A 22 1.34 23.06 11.18
CA VAL A 22 2.05 21.82 11.49
C VAL A 22 1.09 20.63 11.50
N VAL A 23 -0.10 20.77 12.10
CA VAL A 23 -1.12 19.70 12.08
C VAL A 23 -1.57 19.41 10.66
N ALA A 24 -1.83 20.44 9.84
CA ALA A 24 -2.21 20.27 8.43
C ALA A 24 -1.11 19.54 7.63
N PHE A 25 0.16 19.86 7.88
CA PHE A 25 1.30 19.18 7.27
C PHE A 25 1.46 17.73 7.71
N MET A 26 1.15 17.41 8.97
CA MET A 26 1.26 16.05 9.53
C MET A 26 0.13 15.11 9.10
N LYS A 27 -1.05 15.63 8.74
CA LYS A 27 -2.21 14.82 8.33
C LYS A 27 -1.91 13.85 7.18
N PRO A 28 -1.26 14.27 6.06
CA PRO A 28 -0.85 13.34 5.01
C PRO A 28 0.07 12.21 5.49
N ILE A 29 0.98 12.52 6.41
CA ILE A 29 1.93 11.56 7.00
C ILE A 29 1.18 10.55 7.87
N GLU A 30 0.25 11.02 8.71
CA GLU A 30 -0.63 10.17 9.52
C GLU A 30 -1.43 9.20 8.65
N LEU A 31 -2.00 9.70 7.56
CA LEU A 31 -2.79 8.90 6.65
C LEU A 31 -1.93 7.86 5.93
N GLU A 32 -0.71 8.20 5.50
CA GLU A 32 0.21 7.26 4.87
C GLU A 32 0.61 6.13 5.83
N ILE A 33 0.91 6.47 7.09
CA ILE A 33 1.19 5.48 8.14
C ILE A 33 -0.03 4.60 8.40
N THR A 34 -1.20 5.21 8.56
CA THR A 34 -2.45 4.49 8.83
C THR A 34 -2.78 3.53 7.71
N ASN A 35 -2.62 3.94 6.45
CA ASN A 35 -2.80 3.05 5.29
C ASN A 35 -1.80 1.89 5.31
N TRP A 36 -0.52 2.16 5.59
CA TRP A 36 0.46 1.09 5.75
C TRP A 36 0.04 0.13 6.87
N MET A 37 -0.47 0.65 7.98
CA MET A 37 -0.93 -0.20 9.08
C MET A 37 -2.14 -1.05 8.70
N ILE A 38 -3.15 -0.47 8.07
CA ILE A 38 -4.35 -1.20 7.61
C ILE A 38 -3.96 -2.34 6.68
N ASP A 39 -3.10 -2.06 5.71
CA ASP A 39 -2.63 -3.03 4.71
C ASP A 39 -1.86 -4.21 5.34
N HIS A 40 -1.33 -4.05 6.55
CA HIS A 40 -0.57 -5.06 7.29
C HIS A 40 -1.17 -5.38 8.66
N SER A 41 -2.47 -5.12 8.84
CA SER A 41 -3.18 -5.31 10.12
C SER A 41 -3.02 -6.71 10.71
N GLU A 42 -2.87 -7.73 9.88
CA GLU A 42 -2.66 -9.12 10.26
C GLU A 42 -1.33 -9.42 10.99
N ILE A 43 -0.34 -8.53 10.92
CA ILE A 43 0.97 -8.69 11.59
C ILE A 43 1.25 -7.61 12.63
N LEU A 44 0.36 -6.64 12.79
CA LEU A 44 0.50 -5.54 13.73
C LEU A 44 -0.07 -5.94 15.08
N GLN A 45 0.72 -6.67 15.87
CA GLN A 45 0.40 -6.90 17.29
C GLN A 45 0.80 -5.71 18.18
N SER A 46 1.67 -4.81 17.70
CA SER A 46 2.05 -3.57 18.41
C SER A 46 2.56 -2.51 17.42
N ALA A 47 1.78 -1.45 17.19
CA ALA A 47 2.10 -0.39 16.23
C ALA A 47 3.37 0.40 16.56
N GLU A 48 3.72 0.52 17.84
CA GLU A 48 4.79 1.42 18.32
C GLU A 48 6.18 1.10 17.75
N ARG A 49 6.48 -0.18 17.49
CA ARG A 49 7.81 -0.58 16.98
C ARG A 49 7.99 -0.32 15.48
N PHE A 50 6.90 -0.23 14.71
CA PHE A 50 6.98 -0.08 13.26
C PHE A 50 7.42 1.30 12.82
N PHE A 51 7.14 2.33 13.63
CA PHE A 51 7.48 3.71 13.31
C PHE A 51 8.99 3.93 13.10
N LEU A 52 9.84 3.21 13.86
CA LEU A 52 11.30 3.29 13.74
C LEU A 52 11.83 2.65 12.43
N GLU A 53 11.04 1.77 11.84
CA GLU A 53 11.41 1.04 10.62
C GLU A 53 10.91 1.71 9.35
N PHE A 54 10.06 2.74 9.45
CA PHE A 54 9.61 3.47 8.27
C PHE A 54 10.79 4.09 7.54
N ARG A 55 10.85 3.82 6.24
CA ARG A 55 11.79 4.42 5.30
C ARG A 55 10.97 5.31 4.39
N TRP A 56 11.36 6.58 4.27
CA TRP A 56 10.60 7.56 3.50
C TRP A 56 11.22 7.77 2.12
N ASN A 57 10.36 8.00 1.12
CA ASN A 57 10.76 8.50 -0.19
C ASN A 57 11.01 10.01 -0.11
N SER A 58 11.74 10.57 -1.07
CA SER A 58 11.98 12.03 -1.14
C SER A 58 10.71 12.85 -1.33
N ASN A 59 9.68 12.25 -1.91
CA ASN A 59 8.38 12.88 -2.02
C ASN A 59 7.61 12.87 -0.69
N GLY A 60 8.09 12.17 0.36
CA GLY A 60 7.57 12.02 1.73
C GLY A 60 6.67 10.77 1.98
N THR A 61 6.51 9.87 1.01
CA THR A 61 5.67 8.65 1.18
C THR A 61 6.48 7.54 1.81
N ILE A 62 5.82 6.54 2.39
CA ILE A 62 6.54 5.37 2.89
C ILE A 62 7.10 4.59 1.69
N ASN A 63 8.41 4.41 1.65
CA ASN A 63 9.06 3.43 0.79
C ASN A 63 8.76 2.04 1.33
N ARG A 64 7.64 1.47 0.86
CA ARG A 64 7.10 0.21 1.38
C ARG A 64 8.08 -0.95 1.27
N ILE A 65 8.80 -1.06 0.16
CA ILE A 65 9.80 -2.13 -0.06
C ILE A 65 10.96 -1.98 0.93
N LYS A 66 11.57 -0.78 1.03
CA LYS A 66 12.69 -0.55 1.96
C LYS A 66 12.26 -0.73 3.41
N THR A 67 11.05 -0.27 3.76
CA THR A 67 10.44 -0.46 5.08
C THR A 67 10.26 -1.94 5.40
N ALA A 68 9.64 -2.70 4.50
CA ALA A 68 9.44 -4.13 4.67
C ALA A 68 10.78 -4.87 4.83
N ASN A 69 11.77 -4.57 3.99
CA ASN A 69 13.10 -5.15 4.10
C ASN A 69 13.77 -4.79 5.44
N SER A 70 13.59 -3.57 5.94
CA SER A 70 14.10 -3.17 7.26
C SER A 70 13.52 -4.04 8.37
N ILE A 71 12.19 -4.24 8.35
CA ILE A 71 11.49 -5.07 9.33
C ILE A 71 11.88 -6.55 9.20
N ILE A 72 11.96 -7.08 7.98
CA ILE A 72 12.32 -8.48 7.69
C ILE A 72 13.72 -8.80 8.22
N ASN A 73 14.65 -7.85 8.14
CA ASN A 73 16.04 -8.02 8.58
C ASN A 73 16.28 -7.64 10.04
N SER A 74 15.26 -7.16 10.75
CA SER A 74 15.37 -6.70 12.14
C SER A 74 15.04 -7.84 13.10
N ASP A 75 15.93 -8.11 14.05
CA ASP A 75 15.71 -9.11 15.11
C ASP A 75 14.76 -8.61 16.20
N SER A 76 14.30 -7.37 16.11
CA SER A 76 13.32 -6.79 17.04
C SER A 76 11.87 -7.25 16.77
N PHE A 77 11.64 -7.92 15.62
CA PHE A 77 10.34 -8.46 15.22
C PHE A 77 10.34 -9.98 15.28
N CYS A 78 9.19 -10.57 15.65
CA CYS A 78 9.07 -12.02 15.68
C CYS A 78 9.12 -12.62 14.26
N ASP A 79 9.63 -13.84 14.17
CA ASP A 79 9.78 -14.55 12.90
C ASP A 79 8.47 -14.63 12.09
N LYS A 80 7.30 -14.69 12.74
CA LYS A 80 5.99 -14.67 12.08
C LYS A 80 5.76 -13.38 11.30
N THR A 81 5.99 -12.22 11.92
CA THR A 81 5.87 -10.90 11.27
C THR A 81 6.85 -10.79 10.11
N ARG A 82 8.11 -11.18 10.34
CA ARG A 82 9.15 -11.19 9.30
C ARG A 82 8.76 -12.08 8.12
N PHE A 83 8.25 -13.28 8.39
CA PHE A 83 7.85 -14.25 7.35
C PHE A 83 6.66 -13.76 6.52
N VAL A 84 5.63 -13.22 7.17
CA VAL A 84 4.45 -12.70 6.46
C VAL A 84 4.80 -11.48 5.61
N LEU A 85 5.65 -10.57 6.11
CA LEU A 85 6.18 -9.47 5.30
C LEU A 85 7.02 -9.98 4.13
N ALA A 86 7.90 -10.94 4.35
CA ALA A 86 8.70 -11.53 3.29
C ALA A 86 7.81 -12.13 2.19
N CYS A 87 6.69 -12.77 2.57
CA CYS A 87 5.69 -13.27 1.63
C CYS A 87 5.03 -12.14 0.82
N HIS A 88 4.52 -11.09 1.47
CA HIS A 88 3.87 -9.96 0.81
C HIS A 88 4.79 -9.17 -0.10
N TYR A 89 6.05 -8.99 0.32
CA TYR A 89 7.04 -8.26 -0.48
C TYR A 89 7.86 -9.17 -1.40
N TRP A 90 7.44 -10.44 -1.52
CA TRP A 90 7.98 -11.45 -2.43
C TRP A 90 9.48 -11.68 -2.30
N SER A 91 10.01 -11.58 -1.08
CA SER A 91 11.42 -11.84 -0.81
C SER A 91 11.69 -13.33 -0.69
N SER A 92 11.89 -14.00 -1.84
CA SER A 92 12.05 -15.45 -1.93
C SER A 92 13.09 -16.02 -0.96
N TRP A 93 14.25 -15.37 -0.85
CA TRP A 93 15.33 -15.79 0.05
C TRP A 93 14.91 -15.72 1.52
N ASP A 94 14.33 -14.59 1.95
CA ASP A 94 13.91 -14.39 3.33
C ASP A 94 12.73 -15.31 3.69
N VAL A 95 11.76 -15.47 2.78
CA VAL A 95 10.65 -16.41 2.94
C VAL A 95 11.18 -17.80 3.23
N PHE A 96 12.14 -18.28 2.43
CA PHE A 96 12.68 -19.61 2.59
C PHE A 96 13.49 -19.76 3.88
N THR A 97 14.40 -18.83 4.13
CA THR A 97 15.27 -18.86 5.32
C THR A 97 14.44 -18.86 6.61
N LEU A 98 13.44 -17.97 6.68
CA LEU A 98 12.52 -17.90 7.82
C LEU A 98 11.62 -19.15 7.89
N PHE A 99 11.16 -19.68 6.76
CA PHE A 99 10.34 -20.90 6.76
C PHE A 99 11.11 -22.12 7.29
N GLN A 100 12.38 -22.23 6.91
CA GLN A 100 13.26 -23.29 7.36
C GLN A 100 13.59 -23.19 8.85
N SER A 101 13.85 -21.98 9.35
CA SER A 101 14.17 -21.76 10.77
C SER A 101 13.01 -22.12 11.71
N PHE A 102 11.77 -22.07 11.23
CA PHE A 102 10.63 -22.49 12.03
C PHE A 102 10.68 -23.97 12.41
N ARG A 103 10.49 -24.26 13.71
CA ARG A 103 10.14 -25.60 14.19
C ARG A 103 8.84 -26.07 13.52
N LYS A 104 8.72 -27.40 13.28
CA LYS A 104 7.53 -28.00 12.64
C LYS A 104 6.20 -27.61 13.33
N SER A 105 6.19 -27.50 14.65
CA SER A 105 5.04 -27.06 15.44
C SER A 105 4.70 -25.58 15.20
N SER A 106 5.70 -24.70 15.17
CA SER A 106 5.54 -23.27 14.89
C SER A 106 4.98 -23.01 13.48
N ARG A 107 5.37 -23.83 12.48
CA ARG A 107 4.80 -23.74 11.11
C ARG A 107 3.29 -23.98 11.11
N LYS A 108 2.79 -24.93 11.91
CA LYS A 108 1.34 -25.19 12.05
C LYS A 108 0.64 -24.02 12.75
N LEU A 109 1.27 -23.42 13.75
CA LEU A 109 0.69 -22.28 14.49
C LEU A 109 0.56 -21.03 13.60
N ILE A 110 1.59 -20.71 12.81
CA ILE A 110 1.55 -19.58 11.87
C ILE A 110 0.40 -19.75 10.87
N LEU A 111 0.24 -20.95 10.33
CA LEU A 111 -0.86 -21.30 9.43
C LEU A 111 -2.23 -21.19 10.09
N PHE A 112 -2.36 -21.71 11.31
CA PHE A 112 -3.62 -21.71 12.05
C PHE A 112 -4.05 -20.28 12.41
N ASP A 113 -3.11 -19.47 12.92
CA ASP A 113 -3.37 -18.07 13.24
C ASP A 113 -3.74 -17.28 12.00
N TYR A 114 -3.00 -17.47 10.90
CA TYR A 114 -3.24 -16.76 9.65
C TYR A 114 -4.59 -17.11 9.03
N ALA A 115 -5.00 -18.38 9.11
CA ALA A 115 -6.32 -18.83 8.69
C ALA A 115 -7.44 -18.28 9.60
N LYS A 116 -7.18 -18.12 10.90
CA LYS A 116 -8.17 -17.67 11.89
C LYS A 116 -8.43 -16.17 11.86
N THR A 117 -7.42 -15.34 11.56
CA THR A 117 -7.57 -13.88 11.44
C THR A 117 -8.21 -13.43 10.13
N ASN A 118 -8.34 -14.34 9.16
CA ASN A 118 -8.80 -14.04 7.80
C ASN A 118 -10.01 -14.88 7.40
N LYS A 119 -11.13 -14.69 8.10
CA LYS A 119 -12.38 -15.46 7.95
C LYS A 119 -13.26 -15.08 6.76
N ASP A 120 -12.71 -14.52 5.68
CA ASP A 120 -13.51 -14.17 4.50
C ASP A 120 -13.79 -15.44 3.66
N PRO A 121 -15.07 -15.87 3.51
CA PRO A 121 -15.44 -17.05 2.74
C PRO A 121 -15.27 -16.91 1.22
N TYR A 122 -15.03 -15.71 0.68
CA TYR A 122 -14.85 -15.47 -0.77
C TYR A 122 -13.38 -15.36 -1.19
N ARG A 123 -12.45 -15.84 -0.35
CA ARG A 123 -11.03 -15.48 -0.45
C ARG A 123 -10.34 -15.95 -1.73
N GLN A 124 -9.71 -15.01 -2.41
CA GLN A 124 -8.57 -15.29 -3.29
C GLN A 124 -7.39 -15.75 -2.42
N LYS A 125 -6.66 -16.79 -2.85
CA LYS A 125 -5.43 -17.27 -2.19
C LYS A 125 -4.47 -16.11 -1.95
N THR A 126 -3.92 -15.98 -0.75
CA THR A 126 -2.98 -14.90 -0.45
C THR A 126 -1.56 -15.24 -0.88
N ASN A 127 -0.69 -14.23 -0.94
CA ASN A 127 0.75 -14.42 -1.14
C ASN A 127 1.33 -15.43 -0.14
N VAL A 128 0.92 -15.36 1.13
CA VAL A 128 1.40 -16.24 2.20
C VAL A 128 1.03 -17.71 1.91
N ASP A 129 -0.21 -17.97 1.49
CA ASP A 129 -0.67 -19.33 1.17
C ASP A 129 0.14 -19.94 0.01
N LEU A 130 0.41 -19.12 -1.00
CA LEU A 130 1.21 -19.52 -2.15
C LEU A 130 2.64 -19.86 -1.72
N TRP A 131 3.29 -18.98 -0.97
CA TRP A 131 4.66 -19.20 -0.49
C TRP A 131 4.77 -20.45 0.38
N ILE A 132 3.84 -20.67 1.30
CA ILE A 132 3.85 -21.86 2.14
C ILE A 132 3.71 -23.13 1.29
N LYS A 133 2.84 -23.13 0.28
CA LYS A 133 2.73 -24.24 -0.66
C LYS A 133 4.05 -24.48 -1.39
N MET A 134 4.67 -23.43 -1.94
CA MET A 134 5.95 -23.53 -2.66
C MET A 134 7.08 -24.06 -1.77
N CYS A 135 7.18 -23.58 -0.52
CA CYS A 135 8.17 -24.04 0.43
C CYS A 135 7.99 -25.52 0.81
N ARG A 136 6.74 -26.01 0.91
CA ARG A 136 6.45 -27.43 1.17
C ARG A 136 6.80 -28.34 -0.01
N GLU A 137 6.59 -27.85 -1.23
CA GLU A 137 6.86 -28.58 -2.47
C GLU A 137 8.33 -28.48 -2.92
N GLY A 138 9.19 -27.77 -2.17
CA GLY A 138 10.58 -27.52 -2.53
C GLY A 138 10.75 -26.79 -3.87
N SER A 139 9.70 -26.15 -4.39
CA SER A 139 9.61 -25.64 -5.77
C SER A 139 9.98 -24.16 -5.89
N ILE A 140 11.06 -23.75 -5.23
CA ILE A 140 11.46 -22.33 -5.05
C ILE A 140 11.91 -21.71 -6.37
N ASP A 141 12.45 -22.51 -7.29
CA ASP A 141 13.03 -22.06 -8.55
C ASP A 141 12.05 -22.12 -9.74
N LYS A 142 10.81 -22.56 -9.51
CA LYS A 142 9.80 -22.57 -10.56
C LYS A 142 9.24 -21.16 -10.72
N SER A 143 9.44 -20.58 -11.90
CA SER A 143 9.00 -19.24 -12.27
C SER A 143 7.63 -18.89 -11.67
N PRO A 144 7.54 -17.81 -10.87
CA PRO A 144 6.29 -17.29 -10.32
C PRO A 144 5.15 -17.20 -11.32
N SER A 145 5.48 -16.97 -12.61
CA SER A 145 4.53 -16.84 -13.71
C SER A 145 3.44 -17.91 -13.75
N ARG A 146 3.74 -19.16 -13.35
CA ARG A 146 2.77 -20.27 -13.38
C ARG A 146 1.66 -20.16 -12.30
N TRP A 147 1.91 -19.39 -11.23
CA TRP A 147 1.01 -19.25 -10.08
C TRP A 147 0.41 -17.84 -9.95
N CYS A 148 0.81 -16.95 -10.85
CA CYS A 148 0.71 -15.51 -10.68
C CYS A 148 -0.46 -14.86 -11.43
N ASN A 149 -1.25 -15.62 -12.18
CA ASN A 149 -2.29 -15.07 -13.06
C ASN A 149 -3.35 -14.22 -12.35
N SER A 150 -3.58 -14.43 -11.04
CA SER A 150 -4.45 -13.56 -10.22
C SER A 150 -3.68 -12.64 -9.26
N LEU A 151 -2.54 -13.09 -8.73
CA LEU A 151 -1.78 -12.37 -7.69
C LEU A 151 -0.91 -11.23 -8.21
N ILE A 152 -0.50 -11.26 -9.50
CA ILE A 152 0.29 -10.17 -10.10
C ILE A 152 -0.44 -8.82 -10.00
N TRP A 153 -1.77 -8.82 -10.09
CA TRP A 153 -2.53 -7.59 -10.30
C TRP A 153 -2.71 -6.73 -9.06
N THR A 154 -2.56 -7.30 -7.86
CA THR A 154 -2.92 -6.60 -6.62
C THR A 154 -1.71 -6.18 -5.78
N ASP A 155 -0.54 -6.77 -6.03
CA ASP A 155 0.65 -6.54 -5.20
C ASP A 155 1.73 -5.69 -5.90
N VAL A 156 1.95 -4.49 -5.35
CA VAL A 156 2.96 -3.53 -5.83
C VAL A 156 4.37 -4.11 -5.81
N SER A 157 4.69 -4.96 -4.84
CA SER A 157 6.03 -5.51 -4.66
C SER A 157 6.36 -6.51 -5.77
N VAL A 158 5.38 -7.34 -6.12
CA VAL A 158 5.47 -8.28 -7.27
C VAL A 158 5.69 -7.51 -8.55
N GLN A 159 4.83 -6.51 -8.78
CA GLN A 159 4.88 -5.70 -9.98
C GLN A 159 6.21 -4.98 -10.11
N SER A 160 6.71 -4.36 -9.04
CA SER A 160 8.00 -3.68 -9.08
C SER A 160 9.15 -4.60 -9.49
N ARG A 161 9.14 -5.87 -9.06
CA ARG A 161 10.16 -6.85 -9.47
C ARG A 161 9.99 -7.30 -10.92
N LEU A 162 8.74 -7.55 -11.34
CA LEU A 162 8.43 -7.97 -12.70
C LEU A 162 8.73 -6.88 -13.72
N LEU A 163 8.36 -5.62 -13.43
CA LEU A 163 8.56 -4.49 -14.34
C LEU A 163 10.02 -4.28 -14.73
N ASN A 164 10.97 -4.59 -13.84
CA ASN A 164 12.40 -4.48 -14.15
C ASN A 164 12.89 -5.54 -15.15
N ARG A 165 12.12 -6.59 -15.40
CA ARG A 165 12.46 -7.70 -16.32
C ARG A 165 11.72 -7.63 -17.65
N LEU A 166 10.79 -6.69 -17.79
CA LEU A 166 9.90 -6.59 -18.94
C LEU A 166 10.39 -5.53 -19.94
N SER A 167 10.08 -5.72 -21.21
CA SER A 167 10.27 -4.70 -22.25
C SER A 167 9.42 -3.46 -21.93
N ALA A 168 9.76 -2.29 -22.51
CA ALA A 168 8.98 -1.06 -22.29
C ALA A 168 7.49 -1.25 -22.63
N LYS A 169 7.18 -1.93 -23.74
CA LYS A 169 5.82 -2.23 -24.17
C LYS A 169 5.08 -3.15 -23.19
N ASP A 170 5.72 -4.22 -22.74
CA ASP A 170 5.11 -5.17 -21.80
C ASP A 170 4.90 -4.55 -20.42
N ARG A 171 5.80 -3.67 -20.00
CA ARG A 171 5.66 -2.88 -18.77
C ARG A 171 4.41 -2.02 -18.82
N GLU A 172 4.21 -1.27 -19.90
CA GLU A 172 3.04 -0.41 -20.04
C GLU A 172 1.74 -1.22 -20.05
N HIS A 173 1.72 -2.35 -20.78
CA HIS A 173 0.57 -3.24 -20.79
C HIS A 173 0.25 -3.79 -19.40
N LEU A 174 1.27 -4.26 -18.67
CA LEU A 174 1.11 -4.78 -17.31
C LEU A 174 0.61 -3.71 -16.34
N LEU A 175 1.16 -2.50 -16.43
CA LEU A 175 0.76 -1.37 -15.59
C LEU A 175 -0.68 -0.96 -15.85
N GLY A 176 -1.12 -0.91 -17.11
CA GLY A 176 -2.50 -0.61 -17.48
C GLY A 176 -3.50 -1.63 -16.93
N ARG A 177 -3.23 -2.92 -17.17
CA ARG A 177 -4.02 -4.04 -16.63
C ARG A 177 -4.07 -4.03 -15.11
N THR A 178 -2.93 -3.76 -14.46
CA THR A 178 -2.87 -3.63 -13.01
C THR A 178 -3.74 -2.48 -12.52
N PHE A 179 -3.60 -1.31 -13.13
CA PHE A 179 -4.34 -0.12 -12.75
C PHE A 179 -5.83 -0.35 -12.90
N GLU A 180 -6.27 -0.99 -13.98
CA GLU A 180 -7.66 -1.37 -14.22
C GLU A 180 -8.22 -2.24 -13.09
N ASN A 181 -7.48 -3.28 -12.69
CA ASN A 181 -7.95 -4.30 -11.76
C ASN A 181 -7.72 -3.99 -10.27
N THR A 182 -6.90 -2.99 -9.93
CA THR A 182 -6.59 -2.73 -8.51
C THR A 182 -7.68 -1.89 -7.83
N HIS A 183 -8.06 -2.27 -6.60
CA HIS A 183 -8.89 -1.44 -5.72
C HIS A 183 -8.07 -0.65 -4.70
N LYS A 184 -6.75 -0.91 -4.64
CA LYS A 184 -5.86 -0.33 -3.64
C LYS A 184 -5.26 0.97 -4.17
N ILE A 185 -5.47 2.06 -3.44
CA ILE A 185 -4.98 3.41 -3.81
C ILE A 185 -3.45 3.41 -4.01
N HIS A 186 -2.69 2.74 -3.13
CA HIS A 186 -1.24 2.69 -3.24
C HIS A 186 -0.76 1.94 -4.49
N THR A 187 -1.47 0.89 -4.93
CA THR A 187 -1.19 0.19 -6.19
C THR A 187 -1.49 1.09 -7.37
N GLY A 188 -2.61 1.81 -7.35
CA GLY A 188 -2.92 2.82 -8.35
C GLY A 188 -1.85 3.91 -8.45
N ARG A 189 -1.40 4.46 -7.30
CA ARG A 189 -0.29 5.43 -7.26
C ARG A 189 1.00 4.85 -7.84
N PHE A 190 1.35 3.63 -7.46
CA PHE A 190 2.53 2.96 -7.98
C PHE A 190 2.46 2.87 -9.52
N CYS A 191 1.33 2.43 -10.07
CA CYS A 191 1.15 2.35 -11.51
C CYS A 191 1.33 3.70 -12.20
N LEU A 192 0.62 4.74 -11.73
CA LEU A 192 0.72 6.08 -12.29
C LEU A 192 2.15 6.62 -12.20
N SER A 193 2.89 6.33 -11.13
CA SER A 193 4.29 6.77 -10.96
C SER A 193 5.27 6.15 -11.97
N LYS A 194 4.92 5.00 -12.56
CA LYS A 194 5.77 4.25 -13.49
C LYS A 194 5.36 4.40 -14.95
N MET A 195 4.24 5.07 -15.22
CA MET A 195 3.72 5.30 -16.57
C MET A 195 4.27 6.59 -17.19
N SER A 196 4.35 6.61 -18.52
CA SER A 196 4.61 7.83 -19.30
C SER A 196 3.49 8.87 -19.09
N ALA A 197 3.75 10.13 -19.44
CA ALA A 197 2.72 11.17 -19.38
C ALA A 197 1.52 10.86 -20.31
N SER A 198 1.80 10.38 -21.53
CA SER A 198 0.77 9.96 -22.50
C SER A 198 -0.15 8.87 -21.93
N ASN A 199 0.41 7.82 -21.32
CA ASN A 199 -0.40 6.73 -20.76
C ASN A 199 -1.22 7.17 -19.54
N ARG A 200 -0.67 8.07 -18.71
CA ARG A 200 -1.45 8.66 -17.60
C ARG A 200 -2.64 9.46 -18.12
N GLU A 201 -2.47 10.20 -19.22
CA GLU A 201 -3.55 10.94 -19.86
C GLU A 201 -4.63 10.00 -20.41
N GLN A 202 -4.22 8.92 -21.08
CA GLN A 202 -5.16 7.90 -21.57
C GLN A 202 -5.96 7.28 -20.43
N LEU A 203 -5.32 6.94 -19.30
CA LEU A 203 -6.02 6.43 -18.13
C LEU A 203 -6.97 7.44 -17.49
N LEU A 204 -6.62 8.72 -17.49
CA LEU A 204 -7.50 9.78 -17.00
C LEU A 204 -8.81 9.82 -17.80
N ASN A 205 -8.72 9.66 -19.13
CA ASN A 205 -9.89 9.62 -19.99
C ASN A 205 -10.70 8.31 -19.84
N LEU A 206 -10.03 7.17 -19.65
CA LEU A 206 -10.70 5.87 -19.53
C LEU A 206 -11.32 5.63 -18.13
N TYR A 207 -10.66 6.12 -17.07
CA TYR A 207 -11.05 5.88 -15.68
C TYR A 207 -10.95 7.16 -14.84
N PRO A 208 -11.67 8.24 -15.21
CA PRO A 208 -11.49 9.57 -14.61
C PRO A 208 -11.69 9.55 -13.09
N LEU A 209 -12.77 8.91 -12.62
CA LEU A 209 -13.03 8.77 -11.18
C LEU A 209 -11.86 8.14 -10.43
N LYS A 210 -11.31 7.04 -10.95
CA LYS A 210 -10.25 6.29 -10.28
C LYS A 210 -8.95 7.09 -10.20
N VAL A 211 -8.58 7.76 -11.29
CA VAL A 211 -7.41 8.63 -11.34
C VAL A 211 -7.58 9.83 -10.41
N LEU A 212 -8.73 10.51 -10.46
CA LEU A 212 -9.03 11.64 -9.58
C LEU A 212 -9.02 11.24 -8.11
N MET A 213 -9.62 10.08 -7.78
CA MET A 213 -9.57 9.53 -6.43
C MET A 213 -8.14 9.29 -5.97
N ILE A 214 -7.22 8.85 -6.83
CA ILE A 214 -5.81 8.72 -6.48
C ILE A 214 -5.14 10.09 -6.27
N TYR A 215 -5.45 11.06 -7.12
CA TYR A 215 -4.92 12.42 -7.03
C TYR A 215 -5.44 13.19 -5.83
N LEU A 216 -6.59 12.84 -5.25
CA LEU A 216 -7.02 13.35 -3.95
C LEU A 216 -6.07 13.02 -2.80
N PHE A 217 -5.13 12.09 -3.01
CA PHE A 217 -4.17 11.72 -1.98
C PHE A 217 -2.79 12.25 -2.26
N TRP A 218 -2.13 12.49 -1.15
CA TRP A 218 -0.75 12.88 -1.09
C TRP A 218 0.17 11.80 -1.68
N PRO A 219 1.17 12.17 -2.52
CA PRO A 219 1.63 13.52 -2.87
C PRO A 219 1.06 14.06 -4.22
N TYR A 220 -0.05 13.53 -4.72
CA TYR A 220 -0.54 13.81 -6.07
C TYR A 220 -1.59 14.94 -6.14
N GLN A 221 -1.92 15.62 -5.05
CA GLN A 221 -2.98 16.65 -5.04
C GLN A 221 -2.72 17.79 -6.00
N LYS A 222 -1.46 18.12 -6.28
CA LYS A 222 -1.10 19.15 -7.25
C LYS A 222 -1.63 18.87 -8.66
N PHE A 223 -1.88 17.60 -8.99
CA PHE A 223 -2.44 17.20 -10.29
C PHE A 223 -3.98 17.16 -10.27
N PHE A 224 -4.60 17.23 -9.09
CA PHE A 224 -6.04 17.00 -8.96
C PHE A 224 -6.86 18.05 -9.70
N LEU A 225 -6.66 19.35 -9.43
CA LEU A 225 -7.49 20.41 -10.03
C LEU A 225 -7.34 20.44 -11.56
N ASP A 226 -6.11 20.41 -12.06
CA ASP A 226 -5.83 20.40 -13.51
C ASP A 226 -6.44 19.19 -14.22
N SER A 227 -6.40 18.01 -13.59
CA SER A 227 -7.05 16.82 -14.14
C SER A 227 -8.56 16.87 -14.00
N ALA A 228 -9.08 17.35 -12.87
CA ALA A 228 -10.51 17.43 -12.60
C ALA A 228 -11.18 18.35 -13.63
N ASN A 229 -10.65 19.55 -13.84
CA ASN A 229 -11.17 20.52 -14.81
C ASN A 229 -11.26 19.96 -16.24
N ARG A 230 -10.37 19.05 -16.63
CA ARG A 230 -10.35 18.46 -17.97
C ARG A 230 -11.42 17.39 -18.19
N VAL A 231 -11.77 16.66 -17.14
CA VAL A 231 -12.74 15.54 -17.23
C VAL A 231 -14.04 15.83 -16.48
N TRP A 232 -14.21 17.05 -15.94
CA TRP A 232 -15.32 17.39 -15.06
C TRP A 232 -16.66 17.16 -15.74
N ASP A 233 -16.81 17.65 -16.96
CA ASP A 233 -18.05 17.55 -17.73
C ASP A 233 -18.36 16.12 -18.19
N GLN A 234 -17.40 15.20 -18.08
CA GLN A 234 -17.55 13.79 -18.43
C GLN A 234 -18.04 12.94 -17.25
N LEU A 235 -18.03 13.49 -16.03
CA LEU A 235 -18.48 12.81 -14.83
C LEU A 235 -19.99 13.00 -14.63
N SER A 236 -20.66 11.97 -14.14
CA SER A 236 -22.05 12.11 -13.70
C SER A 236 -22.15 12.89 -12.40
N GLU A 237 -23.30 13.51 -12.15
CA GLU A 237 -23.57 14.27 -10.92
C GLU A 237 -23.27 13.46 -9.63
N ARG A 238 -23.60 12.17 -9.63
CA ARG A 238 -23.28 11.26 -8.52
C ARG A 238 -21.77 11.18 -8.26
N LEU A 239 -20.97 11.16 -9.31
CA LEU A 239 -19.51 11.12 -9.20
C LEU A 239 -18.95 12.47 -8.78
N HIS A 240 -19.53 13.59 -9.22
CA HIS A 240 -19.17 14.92 -8.71
C HIS A 240 -19.36 15.00 -7.19
N LEU A 241 -20.55 14.62 -6.70
CA LEU A 241 -20.86 14.63 -5.27
C LEU A 241 -19.91 13.72 -4.47
N PHE A 242 -19.58 12.54 -5.01
CA PHE A 242 -18.64 11.62 -4.39
C PHE A 242 -17.23 12.22 -4.27
N ILE A 243 -16.73 12.83 -5.35
CA ILE A 243 -15.42 13.48 -5.35
C ILE A 243 -15.42 14.71 -4.44
N ALA A 244 -16.47 15.53 -4.48
CA ALA A 244 -16.61 16.71 -3.63
C ALA A 244 -16.64 16.32 -2.15
N HIS A 245 -17.40 15.29 -1.78
CA HIS A 245 -17.42 14.77 -0.41
C HIS A 245 -16.03 14.30 0.05
N HIS A 246 -15.31 13.55 -0.79
CA HIS A 246 -13.95 13.12 -0.46
C HIS A 246 -12.92 14.26 -0.42
N TYR A 247 -13.07 15.27 -1.26
CA TYR A 247 -12.22 16.45 -1.25
C TYR A 247 -12.49 17.30 0.00
N LEU A 248 -13.76 17.55 0.32
CA LEU A 248 -14.17 18.35 1.47
C LEU A 248 -13.81 17.65 2.77
N SER A 249 -14.13 16.37 2.96
CA SER A 249 -13.76 15.62 4.18
C SER A 249 -12.26 15.65 4.48
N LYS A 250 -11.41 15.68 3.45
CA LYS A 250 -9.96 15.81 3.63
C LYS A 250 -9.50 17.22 3.98
N ASN A 251 -10.13 18.24 3.40
CA ASN A 251 -9.69 19.62 3.57
C ASN A 251 -10.39 20.34 4.75
N SER A 252 -11.58 19.89 5.16
CA SER A 252 -12.35 20.50 6.26
C SER A 252 -11.90 20.02 7.64
N GLY A 253 -11.09 18.96 7.75
CA GLY A 253 -10.70 18.37 9.03
C GLY A 253 -11.85 17.73 9.82
N VAL A 254 -13.06 17.68 9.25
CA VAL A 254 -14.21 17.02 9.84
C VAL A 254 -14.14 15.54 9.44
N VAL A 255 -13.59 14.71 10.33
CA VAL A 255 -13.73 13.26 10.26
C VAL A 255 -15.13 12.92 10.76
N GLU A 256 -16.12 12.90 9.87
CA GLU A 256 -17.38 12.24 10.19
C GLU A 256 -17.10 10.74 10.32
N ARG A 257 -17.26 10.24 11.54
CA ARG A 257 -17.36 8.80 11.79
C ARG A 257 -18.71 8.35 11.23
N PHE A 258 -18.65 7.26 10.47
CA PHE A 258 -19.78 6.51 9.92
C PHE A 258 -21.04 6.51 10.79
#